data_AF-A0A2A4FQG5-F1
#
_entry.id   AF-A0A2A4FQG5-F1
#
_cell.length_a   1.000
_cell.length_b   1.000
_cell.length_c   1.000
_cell.angle_alpha   90.00
_cell.angle_beta   90.00
_cell.angle_gamma   90.00
#
_symmetry.space_group_name_H-M   'P 1'
#
loop_
_entity.id
_entity.type
_entity.pdbx_description
1 polymer ?
#
loop_
_entity_poly.entity_id
_entity_poly.type
_entity_poly.pdbx_seq_one_letter_code
_entity_poly.pdbx_strand_id
1 'polypeptide(L)'
;MPLGKAIEAASGCPRGRAGEIVVCRRSGASERYRIPQAMRPSGFDFHQEEVDGVSRERHRLLEGGEGGIGSCSTSGPWGASGCLRQKFRGWEQQKAGH
;
A
#
# COMPACT_ATOMS: atom_id res chain seq x y z
N MET A 1 -12.51 0.76 -16.29
CA MET A 1 -13.88 1.31 -16.12
C MET A 1 -13.79 2.61 -15.34
N PRO A 2 -14.62 3.63 -15.60
CA PRO A 2 -14.62 4.86 -14.80
C PRO A 2 -14.99 4.53 -13.36
N LEU A 3 -14.21 5.01 -12.39
CA LEU A 3 -14.33 4.70 -10.96
C LEU A 3 -15.76 4.91 -10.43
N GLY A 4 -16.46 5.92 -10.92
CA GLY A 4 -17.86 6.19 -10.56
C GLY A 4 -18.83 5.05 -10.88
N LYS A 5 -18.66 4.36 -12.02
CA LYS A 5 -19.50 3.18 -12.35
C LYS A 5 -19.20 1.99 -11.44
N ALA A 6 -17.94 1.82 -11.03
CA ALA A 6 -17.55 0.76 -10.11
C ALA A 6 -18.10 1.00 -8.70
N ILE A 7 -18.08 2.25 -8.23
CA ILE A 7 -18.70 2.65 -6.96
C ILE A 7 -20.21 2.39 -7.00
N GLU A 8 -20.90 2.83 -8.04
CA GLU A 8 -22.35 2.64 -8.18
C GLU A 8 -22.73 1.15 -8.21
N ALA A 9 -21.95 0.31 -8.90
CA ALA A 9 -22.15 -1.14 -8.89
C ALA A 9 -21.91 -1.76 -7.50
N ALA A 10 -20.99 -1.20 -6.71
CA ALA A 10 -20.63 -1.71 -5.39
C ALA A 10 -21.56 -1.22 -4.26
N SER A 11 -22.23 -0.07 -4.42
CA SER A 11 -23.10 0.52 -3.39
C SER A 11 -24.57 0.68 -3.79
N GLY A 12 -24.89 0.57 -5.08
CA GLY A 12 -26.23 0.76 -5.61
C GLY A 12 -27.14 -0.43 -5.38
N CYS A 13 -28.44 -0.15 -5.22
CA CYS A 13 -29.46 -1.19 -5.18
C CYS A 13 -30.00 -1.44 -6.60
N PRO A 14 -29.89 -2.68 -7.14
CA PRO A 14 -30.41 -2.96 -8.48
C PRO A 14 -31.94 -2.88 -8.50
N ARG A 15 -32.48 -2.54 -9.67
CA ARG A 15 -33.93 -2.66 -9.89
C ARG A 15 -34.31 -4.13 -10.05
N GLY A 16 -35.33 -4.58 -9.32
CA GLY A 16 -35.92 -5.91 -9.47
C GLY A 16 -36.71 -6.06 -10.77
N ARG A 17 -37.00 -7.31 -11.15
CA ARG A 17 -37.90 -7.63 -12.26
C ARG A 17 -39.36 -7.67 -11.79
N ALA A 18 -40.30 -7.69 -12.74
CA ALA A 18 -41.71 -7.80 -12.41
C ALA A 18 -41.99 -9.08 -11.61
N GLY A 19 -42.57 -8.95 -10.43
CA GLY A 19 -42.87 -10.06 -9.52
C GLY A 19 -41.75 -10.41 -8.52
N GLU A 20 -40.60 -9.74 -8.57
CA GLU A 20 -39.50 -9.94 -7.60
C GLU A 20 -39.44 -8.82 -6.57
N ILE A 21 -39.10 -9.18 -5.32
CA ILE A 21 -38.82 -8.22 -4.24
C ILE A 21 -37.31 -8.20 -4.01
N VAL A 22 -36.68 -7.07 -4.31
CA VAL A 22 -35.24 -6.84 -4.04
C VAL A 22 -35.10 -6.04 -2.75
N VAL A 23 -34.38 -6.61 -1.78
CA VAL A 23 -34.10 -5.97 -0.49
C VAL A 23 -32.61 -5.65 -0.39
N CYS A 24 -32.28 -4.37 -0.30
CA CYS A 24 -30.91 -3.90 -0.18
C CYS A 24 -30.65 -3.32 1.21
N ARG A 25 -29.47 -3.59 1.77
CA ARG A 25 -28.99 -2.91 2.97
C ARG A 25 -28.59 -1.48 2.61
N ARG A 26 -29.12 -0.50 3.35
CA ARG A 26 -28.65 0.89 3.25
C ARG A 26 -27.30 1.02 3.97
N SER A 27 -26.28 1.50 3.27
CA SER A 27 -24.96 1.78 3.83
C SER A 27 -25.08 2.82 4.95
N GLY A 28 -24.44 2.56 6.11
CA GLY A 28 -24.48 3.46 7.25
C GLY A 28 -23.70 4.77 7.01
N ALA A 29 -23.89 5.75 7.89
CA ALA A 29 -23.22 7.06 7.81
C ALA A 29 -21.68 6.95 7.72
N SER A 30 -21.08 5.93 8.35
CA SER A 30 -19.65 5.63 8.37
C SER A 30 -19.09 5.10 7.04
N GLU A 31 -19.93 4.58 6.15
CA GLU A 31 -19.51 4.08 4.83
C GLU A 31 -19.39 5.20 3.78
N ARG A 32 -19.86 6.42 4.08
CA ARG A 32 -19.82 7.56 3.14
C ARG A 32 -18.41 7.98 2.71
N TYR A 33 -17.44 7.82 3.60
CA TYR A 33 -16.04 8.21 3.38
C TYR A 33 -15.11 7.00 3.25
N ARG A 34 -15.65 5.79 3.26
CA ARG A 34 -14.87 4.55 3.20
C ARG A 34 -15.03 3.91 1.84
N ILE A 35 -14.00 3.16 1.42
CA ILE A 35 -14.11 2.29 0.23
C ILE A 35 -15.25 1.29 0.48
N PRO A 36 -16.24 1.18 -0.41
CA PRO A 36 -17.32 0.21 -0.32
C PRO A 36 -16.81 -1.19 -0.04
N GLN A 37 -17.51 -1.92 0.83
CA GLN A 37 -17.07 -3.25 1.31
C GLN A 37 -16.76 -4.23 0.18
N ALA A 38 -17.54 -4.23 -0.90
CA ALA A 38 -17.34 -5.08 -2.07
C ALA A 38 -16.07 -4.75 -2.90
N MET A 39 -15.50 -3.55 -2.74
CA MET A 39 -14.26 -3.12 -3.38
C MET A 39 -13.07 -3.13 -2.42
N ARG A 40 -13.26 -3.55 -1.16
CA ARG A 40 -12.14 -3.69 -0.25
C ARG A 40 -11.33 -4.91 -0.66
N PRO A 41 -10.00 -4.79 -0.75
CA PRO A 41 -9.16 -5.97 -0.90
C PRO A 41 -9.41 -6.92 0.29
N SER A 42 -9.46 -8.22 0.01
CA SER A 42 -9.73 -9.28 1.00
C SER A 42 -8.64 -9.40 2.08
N GLY A 43 -7.53 -8.71 1.87
CA GLY A 43 -6.43 -8.53 2.82
C GLY A 43 -5.41 -7.60 2.20
N PHE A 44 -4.48 -7.12 3.02
CA PHE A 44 -3.21 -6.65 2.48
C PHE A 44 -2.40 -7.90 2.16
N ASP A 45 -2.13 -8.13 0.87
CA ASP A 45 -1.27 -9.23 0.46
C ASP A 45 0.19 -8.81 0.70
N PHE A 46 0.74 -9.21 1.85
CA PHE A 46 2.14 -8.94 2.20
C PHE A 46 3.13 -9.65 1.26
N HIS A 47 2.66 -10.61 0.45
CA HIS A 47 3.49 -11.34 -0.51
C HIS A 47 3.47 -10.72 -1.91
N GLN A 48 2.61 -9.75 -2.18
CA GLN A 48 2.71 -8.93 -3.40
C GLN A 48 3.85 -7.92 -3.23
N GLU A 49 5.08 -8.41 -3.41
CA GLU A 49 6.31 -7.60 -3.46
C GLU A 49 6.30 -6.55 -4.58
N GLU A 50 5.37 -6.65 -5.53
CA GLU A 50 5.29 -5.82 -6.72
C GLU A 50 4.75 -4.41 -6.45
N VAL A 51 4.00 -4.22 -5.35
CA VAL A 51 3.46 -2.90 -4.99
C VAL A 51 4.30 -2.31 -3.86
N ASP A 52 5.28 -1.50 -4.24
CA ASP A 52 6.09 -0.78 -3.28
C ASP A 52 5.20 0.24 -2.54
N GLY A 53 4.99 0.03 -1.24
CA GLY A 53 4.20 0.96 -0.44
C GLY A 53 4.85 2.35 -0.42
N VAL A 54 4.04 3.41 -0.32
CA VAL A 54 4.53 4.80 -0.25
C VAL A 54 5.63 4.98 0.80
N SER A 55 5.53 4.28 1.94
CA SER A 55 6.58 4.30 2.96
C SER A 55 7.90 3.69 2.47
N ARG A 56 7.87 2.58 1.71
CA ARG A 56 9.06 1.89 1.19
C ARG A 56 9.71 2.71 0.08
N GLU A 57 8.91 3.32 -0.79
CA GLU A 57 9.35 4.27 -1.81
C GLU A 57 10.06 5.48 -1.17
N ARG A 58 9.43 6.10 -0.16
CA ARG A 58 10.03 7.23 0.58
C ARG A 58 11.33 6.86 1.29
N HIS A 59 11.45 5.64 1.82
CA HIS A 59 12.69 5.19 2.46
C HIS A 59 13.85 5.10 1.46
N ARG A 60 13.61 4.67 0.21
CA ARG A 60 14.66 4.66 -0.82
C ARG A 60 15.19 6.06 -1.12
N LEU A 61 14.31 7.07 -1.11
CA LEU A 61 14.71 8.47 -1.32
C LEU A 61 15.54 9.06 -0.17
N LEU A 62 15.54 8.41 1.00
CA LEU A 62 16.34 8.80 2.16
C LEU A 62 17.67 8.03 2.25
N GLU A 63 17.89 7.06 1.37
CA GLU A 63 19.19 6.39 1.29
C GLU A 63 20.22 7.38 0.72
N GLY A 64 21.30 7.60 1.48
CA GLY A 64 22.27 8.65 1.21
C GLY A 64 22.80 8.60 -0.22
N GLY A 65 22.99 9.79 -0.81
CA GLY A 65 23.43 9.95 -2.20
C GLY A 65 24.77 9.26 -2.52
N GLU A 66 25.22 9.38 -3.77
CA GLU A 66 26.34 8.60 -4.33
C GLU A 66 27.69 8.69 -3.57
N GLY A 67 27.85 9.60 -2.59
CA GLY A 67 29.04 9.74 -1.76
C GLY A 67 28.77 10.31 -0.36
N GLY A 68 29.64 9.99 0.61
CA GLY A 68 29.60 10.52 1.99
C GLY A 68 29.30 9.48 3.08
N ILE A 69 29.18 9.94 4.33
CA ILE A 69 28.91 9.08 5.49
C ILE A 69 27.55 8.40 5.32
N GLY A 70 27.55 7.07 5.20
CA GLY A 70 26.33 6.26 5.08
C GLY A 70 25.93 5.90 3.64
N SER A 71 26.65 6.36 2.61
CA SER A 71 26.56 5.80 1.25
C SER A 71 27.36 4.48 1.16
N CYS A 72 27.13 3.62 0.17
CA CYS A 72 27.94 2.41 -0.05
C CYS A 72 29.02 2.65 -1.13
N SER A 73 29.66 3.83 -1.08
CA SER A 73 30.67 4.24 -2.06
C SER A 73 32.10 4.02 -1.53
N THR A 74 33.00 3.57 -2.40
CA THR A 74 34.44 3.46 -2.09
C THR A 74 35.13 4.81 -2.10
N SER A 75 34.50 5.84 -2.66
CA SER A 75 35.01 7.21 -2.70
C SER A 75 34.36 8.10 -1.65
N GLY A 76 35.18 8.85 -0.92
CA GLY A 76 34.76 9.81 0.10
C GLY A 76 34.96 9.30 1.54
N PRO A 77 35.00 10.22 2.53
CA PRO A 77 35.21 9.85 3.92
C PRO A 77 34.08 8.94 4.41
N TRP A 78 34.44 7.82 5.01
CA TRP A 78 33.50 6.89 5.66
C TRP A 78 32.43 6.25 4.76
N GLY A 79 32.46 6.44 3.44
CA GLY A 79 31.54 5.77 2.49
C GLY A 79 31.64 4.25 2.54
N ALA A 80 32.82 3.67 2.70
CA ALA A 80 32.96 2.22 2.81
C ALA A 80 32.17 1.60 4.00
N SER A 81 31.92 2.39 5.06
CA SER A 81 31.15 1.92 6.22
C SER A 81 29.64 1.88 5.99
N GLY A 82 29.12 2.58 4.98
CA GLY A 82 27.68 2.65 4.72
C GLY A 82 27.07 1.36 4.19
N CYS A 83 27.84 0.53 3.47
CA CYS A 83 27.38 -0.80 3.02
C CYS A 83 26.99 -1.69 4.21
N LEU A 84 27.80 -1.69 5.27
CA LEU A 84 27.52 -2.44 6.49
C LEU A 84 26.26 -1.90 7.20
N ARG A 85 26.10 -0.57 7.22
CA ARG A 85 24.93 0.09 7.82
C ARG A 85 23.64 -0.14 7.03
N GLN A 86 23.70 -0.29 5.71
CA GLN A 86 22.55 -0.72 4.89
C GLN A 86 22.18 -2.17 5.21
N LYS A 87 23.16 -3.08 5.32
CA LYS A 87 22.91 -4.48 5.68
C LYS A 87 22.28 -4.62 7.07
N PHE A 88 22.75 -3.86 8.06
CA PHE A 88 22.12 -3.85 9.39
C PHE A 88 20.69 -3.33 9.35
N ARG A 89 20.40 -2.25 8.60
CA ARG A 89 19.03 -1.73 8.44
C ARG A 89 18.11 -2.74 7.77
N GLY A 90 18.56 -3.42 6.72
CA GLY A 90 17.79 -4.49 6.07
C GLY A 90 17.48 -5.64 7.02
N TRP A 91 18.43 -6.02 7.88
CA TRP A 91 18.22 -7.05 8.89
C TRP A 91 17.26 -6.63 10.00
N GLU A 92 17.34 -5.39 10.49
CA GLU A 92 16.37 -4.83 11.44
C GLU A 92 14.97 -4.79 10.84
N GLN A 93 14.83 -4.38 9.57
CA GLN A 93 13.55 -4.39 8.86
C GLN A 93 12.98 -5.81 8.73
N GLN A 94 13.84 -6.82 8.51
CA GLN A 94 13.41 -8.23 8.49
C GLN A 94 12.99 -8.76 9.86
N LYS A 95 13.62 -8.28 10.95
CA LYS A 95 13.32 -8.70 12.33
C LYS A 95 12.15 -7.98 12.98
N ALA A 96 11.90 -6.73 12.64
CA ALA A 96 10.93 -5.88 13.32
C ALA A 96 9.46 -6.18 12.95
N GLY A 97 9.19 -7.14 12.07
CA GLY A 97 7.82 -7.54 11.75
C GLY A 97 7.66 -8.11 10.35
N HIS A 98 8.35 -9.21 10.08
CA HIS A 98 7.84 -10.27 9.22
C HIS A 98 7.43 -11.45 10.12
#